data_AF-A0A833P9P5-F1
#
_entry.id   AF-A0A833P9P5-F1
#
_cell.length_a   1.000
_cell.length_b   1.000
_cell.length_c   1.000
_cell.angle_alpha   90.00
_cell.angle_beta   90.00
_cell.angle_gamma   90.00
#
_symmetry.space_group_name_H-M   'P 1'
#
loop_
_entity.id
_entity.type
_entity.pdbx_description
1 polymer ?
#
loop_
_entity_poly.entity_id
_entity_poly.type
_entity_poly.pdbx_seq_one_letter_code
_entity_poly.pdbx_strand_id
1 'polypeptide(L)'
;MIESLKLYDIPEQQNNDSEKNENLINDNIDWLRNNYKDDVWELIPHIITDEKSKYTISWNIYNIENYNGVFNRWDYWKNAAKELGYWIMEAPESKCNVTSTLAVSCRNIREFYEWLCFERGCFDLADVKHEDITSFCEHISLRELRENTVVMKLTVISYIYSLRKYLKESLNFNPFRTKKIYLLAKAYSVKNGHTATLYPQEVFSLLNHALKLVRESKHILKLFSIYMEIHADKTIYHRSMYFKFYKITGIKSSELQSKIRALYGAAITIVLILLAERKHELSLTKEVDVIELLNNEIDILVGLEKKLLKL
;
A
#
# COMPACT_ATOMS: atom_id res chain seq x y z
N MET A 1 76.51 8.00 14.63
CA MET A 1 75.93 7.02 13.69
C MET A 1 74.63 6.55 14.34
N ILE A 2 73.52 7.27 14.27
CA ILE A 2 72.70 7.67 13.10
C ILE A 2 72.45 6.49 12.17
N GLU A 3 71.24 5.92 12.29
CA GLU A 3 70.34 5.46 11.21
C GLU A 3 69.08 4.89 11.90
N SER A 4 68.05 5.72 12.07
CA SER A 4 66.92 5.96 11.14
C SER A 4 65.71 5.04 11.43
N LEU A 5 64.96 5.41 12.47
CA LEU A 5 63.55 5.04 12.62
C LEU A 5 62.78 5.67 11.46
N LYS A 6 62.31 4.85 10.51
CA LYS A 6 61.38 5.30 9.47
C LYS A 6 60.01 5.54 10.11
N LEU A 7 59.69 6.81 10.31
CA LEU A 7 58.32 7.32 10.37
C LEU A 7 57.61 6.84 9.09
N TYR A 8 56.51 6.11 9.26
CA TYR A 8 55.53 5.99 8.18
C TYR A 8 54.63 7.20 8.27
N ASP A 9 54.75 8.08 7.27
CA ASP A 9 53.86 9.21 7.05
C ASP A 9 52.41 8.70 6.92
N ILE A 10 51.56 9.16 7.82
CA ILE A 10 50.11 9.10 7.67
C ILE A 10 49.77 10.28 6.75
N PRO A 11 49.24 10.07 5.53
CA PRO A 11 48.77 11.19 4.74
C PRO A 11 47.52 11.76 5.42
N GLU A 12 47.64 13.00 5.89
CA GLU A 12 46.51 13.89 6.13
C GLU A 12 45.64 13.90 4.87
N GLN A 13 44.49 13.22 4.91
CA GLN A 13 43.45 13.43 3.93
C GLN A 13 42.80 14.77 4.22
N GLN A 14 43.31 15.77 3.50
CA GLN A 14 42.73 17.07 3.31
C GLN A 14 41.25 16.96 2.93
N ASN A 15 40.48 17.86 3.52
CA ASN A 15 39.11 18.20 3.17
C ASN A 15 38.92 18.24 1.65
N ASN A 16 38.07 17.36 1.13
CA ASN A 16 37.39 17.55 -0.15
C ASN A 16 35.90 17.68 0.12
N ASP A 17 35.52 18.86 0.63
CA ASP A 17 34.18 19.43 0.49
C ASP A 17 33.97 19.83 -0.98
N SER A 18 33.83 18.87 -1.90
CA SER A 18 33.45 19.16 -3.29
C SER A 18 33.10 17.89 -4.07
N GLU A 19 31.94 17.28 -3.78
CA GLU A 19 31.20 16.45 -4.73
C GLU A 19 29.84 16.09 -4.10
N LYS A 20 28.97 17.09 -3.90
CA LYS A 20 27.53 16.82 -3.87
C LYS A 20 27.16 16.47 -5.31
N ASN A 21 27.16 15.19 -5.65
CA ASN A 21 26.55 14.70 -6.89
C ASN A 21 25.16 15.35 -7.00
N GLU A 22 24.95 16.17 -8.02
CA GLU A 22 23.62 16.57 -8.46
C GLU A 22 22.93 15.29 -8.93
N ASN A 23 22.33 14.56 -7.99
CA ASN A 23 21.54 13.39 -8.32
C ASN A 23 20.28 13.89 -9.03
N LEU A 24 20.39 14.04 -10.35
CA LEU A 24 19.32 14.50 -11.21
C LEU A 24 18.16 13.51 -11.12
N ILE A 25 17.02 14.02 -10.67
CA ILE A 25 15.75 13.31 -10.70
C ILE A 25 15.41 13.09 -12.18
N ASN A 26 15.22 11.82 -12.57
CA ASN A 26 14.83 11.49 -13.93
C ASN A 26 13.40 11.99 -14.17
N ASP A 27 13.18 12.77 -15.23
CA ASP A 27 11.85 13.24 -15.60
C ASP A 27 10.98 12.09 -16.16
N ASN A 28 11.59 11.00 -16.66
CA ASN A 28 10.87 9.81 -17.15
C ASN A 28 10.95 8.67 -16.14
N ILE A 29 9.89 8.50 -15.37
CA ILE A 29 9.82 7.59 -14.22
C ILE A 29 8.89 6.42 -14.55
N ASP A 30 9.43 5.20 -14.61
CA ASP A 30 8.69 4.01 -15.04
C ASP A 30 7.50 3.65 -14.15
N TRP A 31 7.51 4.05 -12.88
CA TRP A 31 6.44 3.76 -11.92
C TRP A 31 5.39 4.88 -11.78
N LEU A 32 5.56 6.01 -12.47
CA LEU A 32 4.67 7.17 -12.42
C LEU A 32 3.98 7.34 -13.78
N ARG A 33 2.65 7.47 -13.79
CA ARG A 33 1.88 7.66 -15.04
C ARG A 33 2.01 9.06 -15.62
N ASN A 34 2.27 10.03 -14.75
CA ASN A 34 2.33 11.44 -15.06
C ASN A 34 3.70 12.02 -14.69
N ASN A 35 3.85 13.34 -14.61
CA ASN A 35 5.15 13.95 -14.42
C ASN A 35 5.51 14.08 -12.94
N TYR A 36 6.80 13.95 -12.61
CA TYR A 36 7.33 14.18 -11.26
C TYR A 36 6.92 15.54 -10.68
N LYS A 37 6.88 16.58 -11.52
CA LYS A 37 6.58 17.95 -11.11
C LYS A 37 5.11 18.18 -10.77
N ASP A 38 4.20 17.29 -11.20
CA ASP A 38 2.77 17.46 -10.98
C ASP A 38 2.41 17.46 -9.49
N ASP A 39 1.40 18.24 -9.11
CA ASP A 39 0.92 18.31 -7.71
C ASP A 39 0.12 17.08 -7.28
N VAL A 40 -0.30 16.26 -8.23
CA VAL A 40 -0.92 14.97 -7.98
C VAL A 40 -0.07 13.93 -8.68
N TRP A 41 0.36 12.89 -7.96
CA TRP A 41 1.04 11.75 -8.54
C TRP A 41 0.07 10.60 -8.75
N GLU A 42 0.09 10.04 -9.95
CA GLU A 42 -0.67 8.85 -10.31
C GLU A 42 0.31 7.68 -10.51
N LEU A 43 0.50 6.87 -9.47
CA LEU A 43 1.41 5.73 -9.55
C LEU A 43 0.81 4.64 -10.44
N ILE A 44 1.66 3.88 -11.13
CA ILE A 44 1.23 2.71 -11.88
C ILE A 44 0.74 1.64 -10.88
N PRO A 45 -0.51 1.18 -10.99
CA PRO A 45 -1.05 0.20 -10.07
C PRO A 45 -0.36 -1.15 -10.31
N HIS A 46 0.17 -1.73 -9.24
CA HIS A 46 0.65 -3.12 -9.28
C HIS A 46 -0.50 -4.11 -9.55
N ILE A 47 -1.70 -3.81 -9.03
CA ILE A 47 -2.91 -4.62 -9.22
C ILE A 47 -3.93 -3.76 -9.99
N ILE A 48 -4.29 -4.18 -11.20
CA ILE A 48 -5.15 -3.39 -12.10
C ILE A 48 -6.56 -3.18 -11.53
N THR A 49 -7.04 -4.13 -10.72
CA THR A 49 -8.40 -4.12 -10.12
C THR A 49 -8.49 -3.26 -8.86
N ASP A 50 -7.38 -2.79 -8.31
CA ASP A 50 -7.38 -1.91 -7.15
C ASP A 50 -7.93 -0.53 -7.50
N GLU A 51 -8.51 0.14 -6.49
CA GLU A 51 -9.06 1.49 -6.66
C GLU A 51 -7.95 2.49 -7.02
N LYS A 52 -8.24 3.39 -7.96
CA LYS A 52 -7.31 4.45 -8.39
C LYS A 52 -6.81 5.29 -7.21
N SER A 53 -7.70 5.61 -6.28
CA SER A 53 -7.41 6.36 -5.05
C SER A 53 -6.23 5.79 -4.25
N LYS A 54 -6.03 4.46 -4.27
CA LYS A 54 -4.94 3.77 -3.58
C LYS A 54 -3.56 4.18 -4.11
N TYR A 55 -3.48 4.52 -5.39
CA TYR A 55 -2.26 4.88 -6.11
C TYR A 55 -2.15 6.37 -6.46
N THR A 56 -3.17 7.16 -6.13
CA THR A 56 -3.13 8.62 -6.28
C THR A 56 -2.65 9.27 -4.99
N ILE A 57 -1.68 10.18 -5.11
CA ILE A 57 -1.14 11.00 -4.02
C ILE A 57 -1.33 12.46 -4.41
N SER A 58 -2.02 13.23 -3.59
CA SER A 58 -2.08 14.70 -3.74
C SER A 58 -1.07 15.34 -2.81
N TRP A 59 -0.25 16.23 -3.35
CA TRP A 59 0.71 17.03 -2.61
C TRP A 59 0.15 18.39 -2.18
N ASN A 60 -1.07 18.72 -2.59
CA ASN A 60 -1.77 19.92 -2.18
C ASN A 60 -2.45 19.74 -0.81
N ILE A 61 -2.51 20.83 -0.05
CA ILE A 61 -3.13 20.89 1.28
C ILE A 61 -4.64 21.06 1.14
N TYR A 62 -5.40 20.33 1.96
CA TYR A 62 -6.86 20.41 2.01
C TYR A 62 -7.32 21.30 3.17
N ASN A 63 -7.01 22.60 3.13
CA ASN A 63 -7.64 23.70 3.91
C ASN A 63 -6.73 24.94 3.86
N ILE A 64 -6.75 25.65 2.74
CA ILE A 64 -5.89 26.84 2.55
C ILE A 64 -6.27 27.94 3.56
N GLU A 65 -7.55 28.06 3.91
CA GLU A 65 -8.10 29.11 4.76
C GLU A 65 -7.51 29.16 6.18
N ASN A 66 -7.08 28.03 6.72
CA ASN A 66 -6.48 27.95 8.05
C ASN A 66 -4.99 28.32 8.09
N TYR A 67 -4.33 28.46 6.93
CA TYR A 67 -2.87 28.56 6.83
C TYR A 67 -2.37 29.78 6.04
N ASN A 68 -3.21 30.81 5.89
CA ASN A 68 -2.99 32.00 5.05
C ASN A 68 -1.64 32.74 5.28
N GLY A 69 -0.93 32.54 6.40
CA GLY A 69 0.38 33.15 6.68
C GLY A 69 1.61 32.26 6.45
N VAL A 70 1.43 30.93 6.30
CA VAL A 70 2.51 29.93 6.22
C VAL A 70 2.52 29.20 4.86
N PHE A 71 1.50 29.41 4.03
CA PHE A 71 1.32 28.75 2.73
C PHE A 71 2.55 28.89 1.79
N ASN A 72 3.21 30.05 1.78
CA ASN A 72 4.40 30.29 0.95
C ASN A 72 5.58 29.35 1.29
N ARG A 73 5.57 28.73 2.48
CA ARG A 73 6.59 27.77 2.91
C ARG A 73 6.30 26.35 2.43
N TRP A 74 5.04 26.06 2.07
CA TRP A 74 4.65 24.71 1.67
C TRP A 74 5.35 24.24 0.40
N ASP A 75 5.67 25.13 -0.54
CA ASP A 75 6.34 24.74 -1.78
C ASP A 75 7.70 24.09 -1.53
N TYR A 76 8.45 24.56 -0.52
CA TYR A 76 9.68 23.90 -0.09
C TYR A 76 9.39 22.48 0.40
N TRP A 77 8.51 22.34 1.39
CA TRP A 77 8.17 21.05 2.00
C TRP A 77 7.58 20.07 1.00
N LYS A 78 6.72 20.54 0.10
CA LYS A 78 6.17 19.78 -1.02
C LYS A 78 7.27 19.21 -1.91
N ASN A 79 8.23 20.03 -2.31
CA ASN A 79 9.32 19.59 -3.18
C ASN A 79 10.26 18.61 -2.48
N ALA A 80 10.60 18.87 -1.21
CA ALA A 80 11.40 17.96 -0.39
C ALA A 80 10.67 16.62 -0.14
N ALA A 81 9.35 16.64 0.00
CA ALA A 81 8.53 15.44 0.18
C ALA A 81 8.48 14.59 -1.09
N LYS A 82 8.29 15.22 -2.26
CA LYS A 82 8.37 14.58 -3.57
C LYS A 82 9.75 13.95 -3.77
N GLU A 83 10.80 14.67 -3.45
CA GLU A 83 12.18 14.20 -3.61
C GLU A 83 12.46 12.97 -2.75
N LEU A 84 12.03 12.99 -1.49
CA LEU A 84 12.13 11.82 -0.61
C LEU A 84 11.32 10.63 -1.13
N GLY A 85 10.11 10.87 -1.63
CA GLY A 85 9.27 9.83 -2.25
C GLY A 85 9.98 9.17 -3.44
N TYR A 86 10.59 9.97 -4.32
CA TYR A 86 11.37 9.48 -5.44
C TYR A 86 12.53 8.57 -4.99
N TRP A 87 13.36 9.06 -4.05
CA TRP A 87 14.51 8.28 -3.57
C TRP A 87 14.14 7.06 -2.74
N ILE A 88 12.97 7.03 -2.10
CA ILE A 88 12.48 5.79 -1.50
C ILE A 88 12.26 4.70 -2.56
N MET A 89 11.88 5.04 -3.79
CA MET A 89 11.71 4.05 -4.84
C MET A 89 13.02 3.74 -5.58
N GLU A 90 13.85 4.76 -5.82
CA GLU A 90 15.02 4.66 -6.71
C GLU A 90 16.35 4.34 -5.99
N ALA A 91 16.48 4.66 -4.69
CA ALA A 91 17.75 4.46 -4.01
C ALA A 91 18.04 2.96 -3.79
N PRO A 92 19.27 2.49 -4.07
CA PRO A 92 19.63 1.08 -3.95
C PRO A 92 19.58 0.57 -2.50
N GLU A 93 19.72 1.44 -1.50
CA GLU A 93 19.57 1.08 -0.09
C GLU A 93 18.10 0.96 0.34
N SER A 94 17.17 1.48 -0.46
CA SER A 94 15.75 1.33 -0.19
C SER A 94 15.25 -0.05 -0.57
N LYS A 95 14.36 -0.60 0.25
CA LYS A 95 13.70 -1.87 0.00
C LYS A 95 12.34 -1.72 -0.69
N CYS A 96 11.93 -0.49 -1.00
CA CYS A 96 10.63 -0.23 -1.61
C CYS A 96 10.70 -0.50 -3.12
N ASN A 97 9.99 -1.54 -3.56
CA ASN A 97 9.90 -1.92 -4.97
C ASN A 97 8.45 -1.97 -5.49
N VAL A 98 7.47 -1.64 -4.65
CA VAL A 98 6.03 -1.69 -5.00
C VAL A 98 5.39 -0.32 -4.83
N THR A 99 4.67 0.12 -5.86
CA THR A 99 3.96 1.42 -5.89
C THR A 99 2.92 1.57 -4.79
N SER A 100 2.33 0.47 -4.31
CA SER A 100 1.40 0.52 -3.17
C SER A 100 2.09 0.90 -1.86
N THR A 101 3.31 0.39 -1.62
CA THR A 101 4.13 0.76 -0.46
C THR A 101 4.58 2.21 -0.59
N LEU A 102 5.01 2.62 -1.79
CA LEU A 102 5.39 4.00 -2.08
C LEU A 102 4.22 4.97 -1.81
N ALA A 103 3.00 4.65 -2.25
CA ALA A 103 1.82 5.47 -1.99
C ALA A 103 1.59 5.72 -0.49
N VAL A 104 1.73 4.68 0.33
CA VAL A 104 1.57 4.81 1.79
C VAL A 104 2.73 5.60 2.39
N SER A 105 3.96 5.38 1.95
CA SER A 105 5.13 6.16 2.35
C SER A 105 4.94 7.65 2.05
N CYS A 106 4.55 8.01 0.83
CA CYS A 106 4.31 9.40 0.42
C CYS A 106 3.23 10.08 1.26
N ARG A 107 2.14 9.39 1.59
CA ARG A 107 1.11 9.94 2.51
C ARG A 107 1.66 10.21 3.90
N ASN A 108 2.50 9.31 4.43
CA ASN A 108 3.15 9.50 5.72
C ASN A 108 4.22 10.61 5.68
N ILE A 109 4.97 10.76 4.58
CA ILE A 109 5.90 11.89 4.37
C ILE A 109 5.10 13.18 4.43
N ARG A 110 4.03 13.26 3.64
CA ARG A 110 3.18 14.45 3.56
C ARG A 110 2.67 14.86 4.94
N GLU A 111 2.10 13.92 5.69
CA GLU A 111 1.60 14.19 7.05
C GLU A 111 2.68 14.71 7.99
N PHE A 112 3.88 14.12 7.95
CA PHE A 112 5.00 14.57 8.80
C PHE A 112 5.48 15.97 8.40
N TYR A 113 5.58 16.24 7.09
CA TYR A 113 6.06 17.52 6.57
C TYR A 113 5.02 18.63 6.75
N GLU A 114 3.72 18.32 6.61
CA GLU A 114 2.63 19.22 6.98
C GLU A 114 2.72 19.60 8.46
N TRP A 115 2.98 18.62 9.34
CA TRP A 115 3.13 18.88 10.77
C TRP A 115 4.35 19.76 11.08
N LEU A 116 5.51 19.50 10.47
CA LEU A 116 6.70 20.35 10.65
C LEU A 116 6.47 21.78 10.15
N CYS A 117 5.85 21.93 8.99
CA CYS A 117 5.58 23.23 8.37
C CYS A 117 4.56 24.05 9.17
N PHE A 118 3.41 23.46 9.52
CA PHE A 118 2.27 24.19 10.05
C PHE A 118 2.16 24.18 11.58
N GLU A 119 2.46 23.05 12.23
CA GLU A 119 2.34 22.93 13.69
C GLU A 119 3.64 23.35 14.40
N ARG A 120 4.80 23.05 13.81
CA ARG A 120 6.11 23.43 14.38
C ARG A 120 6.70 24.70 13.80
N GLY A 121 6.23 25.13 12.63
CA GLY A 121 6.67 26.37 11.99
C GLY A 121 8.11 26.30 11.46
N CYS A 122 8.68 25.11 11.26
CA CYS A 122 10.01 24.92 10.70
C CYS A 122 10.06 25.47 9.26
N PHE A 123 11.10 26.23 8.91
CA PHE A 123 11.24 26.75 7.56
C PHE A 123 11.74 25.68 6.59
N ASP A 124 12.71 24.88 7.02
CA ASP A 124 13.34 23.83 6.23
C ASP A 124 13.71 22.59 7.09
N LEU A 125 14.36 21.61 6.46
CA LEU A 125 14.80 20.38 7.13
C LEU A 125 16.00 20.62 8.06
N ALA A 126 16.82 21.64 7.80
CA ALA A 126 17.94 22.01 8.64
C ALA A 126 17.51 22.60 10.00
N ASP A 127 16.37 23.29 10.04
CA ASP A 127 15.76 23.88 11.25
C ASP A 127 15.15 22.85 12.21
N VAL A 128 14.88 21.64 11.74
CA VAL A 128 14.28 20.57 12.54
C VAL A 128 15.24 20.16 13.65
N LYS A 129 14.71 19.97 14.86
CA LYS A 129 15.48 19.54 16.04
C LYS A 129 14.97 18.22 16.60
N HIS A 130 15.74 17.66 17.55
CA HIS A 130 15.34 16.44 18.25
C HIS A 130 14.03 16.61 19.03
N GLU A 131 13.74 17.82 19.54
CA GLU A 131 12.49 18.10 20.23
C GLU A 131 11.28 17.99 19.29
N ASP A 132 11.42 18.37 18.02
CA ASP A 132 10.33 18.26 17.03
C ASP A 132 10.00 16.80 16.73
N ILE A 133 11.01 15.95 16.58
CA ILE A 133 10.80 14.49 16.38
C ILE A 133 10.10 13.87 17.60
N THR A 134 10.49 14.28 18.81
CA THR A 134 9.89 13.78 20.05
C THR A 134 8.44 14.24 20.17
N SER A 135 8.17 15.52 19.90
CA SER A 135 6.83 16.09 19.91
C SER A 135 5.92 15.45 18.85
N PHE A 136 6.45 15.07 17.68
CA PHE A 136 5.68 14.31 16.70
C PHE A 136 5.30 12.90 17.20
N CYS A 137 6.21 12.23 17.92
CA CYS A 137 5.91 10.93 18.52
C CYS A 137 4.80 11.04 19.58
N GLU A 138 4.81 12.11 20.37
CA GLU A 138 3.74 12.41 21.34
C GLU A 138 2.42 12.76 20.63
N HIS A 139 2.47 13.53 19.54
CA HIS A 139 1.29 13.79 18.71
C HIS A 139 0.68 12.50 18.16
N ILE A 140 1.52 11.55 17.70
CA ILE A 140 1.06 10.24 17.24
C ILE A 140 0.41 9.42 18.36
N SER A 141 0.96 9.44 19.57
CA SER A 141 0.42 8.65 20.68
C SER A 141 -0.98 9.12 21.09
N LEU A 142 -1.25 10.43 21.01
CA LEU A 142 -2.57 11.01 21.25
C LEU A 142 -3.64 10.55 20.25
N ARG A 143 -3.24 10.02 19.08
CA ARG A 143 -4.16 9.51 18.05
C ARG A 143 -4.51 8.03 18.20
N GLU A 144 -3.97 7.36 19.22
CA GLU A 144 -4.24 5.95 19.53
C GLU A 144 -4.01 5.00 18.34
N LEU A 145 -3.00 5.30 17.51
CA LEU A 145 -2.68 4.50 16.34
C LEU A 145 -2.10 3.13 16.73
N ARG A 146 -2.34 2.13 15.87
CA ARG A 146 -1.77 0.78 16.04
C ARG A 146 -0.27 0.76 15.77
N GLU A 147 0.44 -0.15 16.43
CA GLU A 147 1.90 -0.31 16.33
C GLU A 147 2.40 -0.33 14.87
N ASN A 148 1.79 -1.13 13.99
CA ASN A 148 2.22 -1.21 12.59
C ASN A 148 2.12 0.14 11.86
N THR A 149 1.07 0.90 12.14
CA THR A 149 0.87 2.23 11.54
C THR A 149 1.93 3.21 12.04
N VAL A 150 2.25 3.18 13.33
CA VAL A 150 3.30 4.02 13.92
C VAL A 150 4.67 3.64 13.37
N VAL A 151 4.98 2.34 13.20
CA VAL A 151 6.22 1.89 12.55
C VAL A 151 6.37 2.48 11.15
N MET A 152 5.30 2.50 10.34
CA MET A 152 5.38 3.09 8.99
C MET A 152 5.68 4.59 9.03
N LYS A 153 5.05 5.33 9.96
CA LYS A 153 5.30 6.77 10.15
C LYS A 153 6.75 7.05 10.56
N LEU A 154 7.26 6.32 11.54
CA LEU A 154 8.65 6.49 12.00
C LEU A 154 9.67 6.00 10.97
N THR A 155 9.36 4.95 10.20
CA THR A 155 10.22 4.47 9.10
C THR A 155 10.46 5.57 8.07
N VAL A 156 9.44 6.33 7.73
CA VAL A 156 9.56 7.45 6.79
C VAL A 156 10.50 8.54 7.33
N ILE A 157 10.41 8.87 8.63
CA ILE A 157 11.34 9.82 9.26
C ILE A 157 12.78 9.30 9.22
N SER A 158 12.96 7.99 9.41
CA SER A 158 14.27 7.35 9.27
C SER A 158 14.83 7.46 7.85
N TYR A 159 13.98 7.39 6.83
CA TYR A 159 14.42 7.53 5.44
C TYR A 159 15.02 8.90 5.14
N ILE A 160 14.52 9.97 5.76
CA ILE A 160 15.06 11.33 5.61
C ILE A 160 16.57 11.33 5.89
N TYR A 161 17.00 10.68 6.98
CA TYR A 161 18.41 10.61 7.35
C TYR A 161 19.20 9.50 6.62
N SER A 162 18.59 8.33 6.39
CA SER A 162 19.30 7.22 5.74
C SER A 162 19.63 7.52 4.28
N LEU A 163 18.76 8.25 3.59
CA LEU A 163 18.89 8.62 2.18
C LEU A 163 19.57 9.99 1.97
N ARG A 164 20.16 10.59 3.02
CA ARG A 164 20.77 11.93 2.97
C ARG A 164 21.83 12.16 1.89
N LYS A 165 22.43 11.09 1.35
CA LYS A 165 23.39 11.16 0.23
C LYS A 165 22.71 11.50 -1.10
N TYR A 166 21.43 11.20 -1.22
CA TYR A 166 20.63 11.39 -2.41
C TYR A 166 19.81 12.67 -2.40
N LEU A 167 19.41 13.10 -1.19
CA LEU A 167 18.59 14.29 -0.98
C LEU A 167 19.43 15.56 -1.06
N LYS A 168 18.85 16.62 -1.66
CA LYS A 168 19.40 17.99 -1.63
C LYS A 168 19.59 18.49 -0.20
N GLU A 169 18.61 18.20 0.64
CA GLU A 169 18.59 18.55 2.06
C GLU A 169 18.03 17.40 2.90
N SER A 170 18.55 17.27 4.12
CA SER A 170 18.20 16.19 5.06
C SER A 170 18.35 16.70 6.49
N LEU A 171 17.91 15.90 7.45
CA LEU A 171 18.13 16.16 8.87
C LEU A 171 19.63 16.15 9.18
N ASN A 172 20.08 17.16 9.94
CA ASN A 172 21.45 17.28 10.41
C ASN A 172 21.84 16.22 11.47
N PHE A 173 20.88 15.44 11.93
CA PHE A 173 21.05 14.44 12.97
C PHE A 173 20.29 13.15 12.63
N ASN A 174 20.71 12.04 13.24
CA ASN A 174 19.96 10.79 13.15
C ASN A 174 18.78 10.79 14.13
N PRO A 175 17.52 10.79 13.65
CA PRO A 175 16.34 10.90 14.51
C PRO A 175 16.17 9.72 15.48
N PHE A 176 16.72 8.55 15.17
CA PHE A 176 16.56 7.32 15.95
C PHE A 176 17.89 6.65 16.30
N ARG A 177 18.92 7.45 16.62
CA ARG A 177 20.29 6.96 16.89
C ARG A 177 20.37 5.86 17.95
N THR A 178 19.58 5.97 19.02
CA THR A 178 19.72 5.13 20.23
C THR A 178 18.66 4.05 20.37
N LYS A 179 17.49 4.20 19.72
CA LYS A 179 16.36 3.30 19.87
C LYS A 179 15.92 2.76 18.52
N LYS A 180 15.72 1.44 18.45
CA LYS A 180 15.14 0.80 17.26
C LYS A 180 13.72 1.33 17.04
N ILE A 181 13.36 1.60 15.79
CA ILE A 181 12.05 2.13 15.39
C ILE A 181 10.90 1.28 15.96
N TYR A 182 11.02 -0.05 15.93
CA TYR A 182 9.99 -0.93 16.49
C TYR A 182 9.74 -0.71 17.99
N LEU A 183 10.80 -0.47 18.78
CA LEU A 183 10.68 -0.22 20.22
C LEU A 183 10.02 1.13 20.49
N LEU A 184 10.33 2.14 19.67
CA LEU A 184 9.69 3.45 19.73
C LEU A 184 8.22 3.35 19.36
N ALA A 185 7.90 2.67 18.26
CA ALA A 185 6.52 2.48 17.83
C ALA A 185 5.69 1.79 18.93
N LYS A 186 6.22 0.74 19.56
CA LYS A 186 5.56 0.06 20.68
C LYS A 186 5.30 0.98 21.88
N ALA A 187 6.17 1.97 22.13
CA ALA A 187 6.00 2.94 23.23
C ALA A 187 4.93 4.01 22.94
N TYR A 188 4.75 4.39 21.67
CA TYR A 188 3.84 5.46 21.24
C TYR A 188 2.60 4.94 20.50
N SER A 189 2.22 3.69 20.69
CA SER A 189 1.08 3.07 19.98
C SER A 189 0.22 2.20 20.89
N VAL A 190 -0.97 1.90 20.39
CA VAL A 190 -1.82 0.84 20.94
C VAL A 190 -1.39 -0.50 20.33
N LYS A 191 -1.39 -1.55 21.16
CA LYS A 191 -1.06 -2.91 20.74
C LYS A 191 -1.91 -3.32 19.54
N ASN A 192 -1.28 -3.97 18.56
CA ASN A 192 -2.01 -4.55 17.44
C ASN A 192 -3.08 -5.53 17.95
N GLY A 193 -4.32 -5.32 17.51
CA GLY A 193 -5.40 -6.28 17.76
C GLY A 193 -5.18 -7.57 16.98
N HIS A 194 -5.81 -8.65 17.43
CA HIS A 194 -5.89 -9.88 16.65
C HIS A 194 -6.89 -9.69 15.51
N THR A 195 -6.53 -10.11 14.29
CA THR A 195 -7.51 -10.27 13.22
C THR A 195 -8.52 -11.30 13.67
N ALA A 196 -9.80 -10.94 13.70
CA ALA A 196 -10.86 -11.88 14.07
C ALA A 196 -10.84 -13.06 13.10
N THR A 197 -10.69 -14.27 13.64
CA THR A 197 -10.73 -15.51 12.87
C THR A 197 -12.08 -16.17 13.07
N LEU A 198 -12.68 -16.65 11.98
CA LEU A 198 -13.90 -17.46 12.06
C LEU A 198 -13.57 -18.81 12.69
N TYR A 199 -14.48 -19.30 13.54
CA TYR A 199 -14.33 -20.63 14.14
C TYR A 199 -14.60 -21.72 13.10
N PRO A 200 -14.02 -22.93 13.24
CA PRO A 200 -14.21 -24.01 12.27
C PRO A 200 -15.68 -24.32 11.96
N GLN A 201 -16.55 -24.29 12.99
CA GLN A 201 -17.99 -24.52 12.80
C GLN A 201 -18.64 -23.47 11.88
N GLU A 202 -18.26 -22.21 12.02
CA GLU A 202 -18.75 -21.11 11.18
C GLU A 202 -18.23 -21.27 9.75
N VAL A 203 -16.95 -21.62 9.60
CA VAL A 203 -16.32 -21.87 8.29
C VAL A 203 -17.01 -23.02 7.56
N PHE A 204 -17.22 -24.17 8.22
CA PHE A 204 -17.89 -25.32 7.61
C PHE A 204 -19.36 -25.04 7.30
N SER A 205 -20.06 -24.27 8.15
CA SER A 205 -21.43 -23.84 7.87
C SER A 205 -21.50 -22.96 6.62
N LEU A 206 -20.59 -21.99 6.50
CA LEU A 206 -20.48 -21.13 5.32
C LEU A 206 -20.15 -21.94 4.06
N LEU A 207 -19.18 -22.85 4.14
CA LEU A 207 -18.79 -23.71 3.03
C LEU A 207 -19.94 -24.60 2.56
N ASN A 208 -20.65 -25.25 3.49
CA ASN A 208 -21.82 -26.08 3.17
C ASN A 208 -22.93 -25.27 2.50
N HIS A 209 -23.19 -24.06 2.98
CA HIS A 209 -24.16 -23.16 2.37
C HIS A 209 -23.74 -22.77 0.95
N ALA A 210 -22.47 -22.40 0.74
CA ALA A 210 -21.94 -22.04 -0.56
C ALA A 210 -21.99 -23.21 -1.55
N LEU A 211 -21.58 -24.42 -1.14
CA LEU A 211 -21.65 -25.63 -1.95
C LEU A 211 -23.09 -25.96 -2.35
N LYS A 212 -24.05 -25.80 -1.44
CA LYS A 212 -25.48 -26.00 -1.74
C LYS A 212 -25.96 -25.03 -2.82
N LEU A 213 -25.63 -23.74 -2.70
CA LEU A 213 -25.98 -22.73 -3.68
C LEU A 213 -25.41 -23.07 -5.07
N VAL A 214 -24.14 -23.45 -5.14
CA VAL A 214 -23.49 -23.83 -6.41
C VAL A 214 -24.13 -25.10 -6.99
N ARG A 215 -24.43 -26.11 -6.17
CA ARG A 215 -25.08 -27.36 -6.61
C ARG A 215 -26.46 -27.10 -7.22
N GLU A 216 -27.20 -26.13 -6.68
CA GLU A 216 -28.56 -25.78 -7.10
C GLU A 216 -28.57 -24.66 -8.17
N SER A 217 -27.40 -24.26 -8.68
CA SER A 217 -27.22 -23.10 -9.57
C SER A 217 -27.83 -23.25 -10.96
N LYS A 218 -28.03 -24.48 -11.46
CA LYS A 218 -28.40 -24.77 -12.85
C LYS A 218 -29.64 -24.00 -13.32
N HIS A 219 -30.66 -23.89 -12.48
CA HIS A 219 -31.88 -23.15 -12.82
C HIS A 219 -31.63 -21.64 -12.90
N ILE A 220 -30.87 -21.08 -11.95
CA ILE A 220 -30.54 -19.66 -11.90
C ILE A 220 -29.66 -19.27 -13.09
N LEU A 221 -28.69 -20.11 -13.46
CA LEU A 221 -27.86 -19.88 -14.64
C LEU A 221 -28.67 -19.91 -15.94
N LYS A 222 -29.65 -20.82 -16.06
CA LYS A 222 -30.58 -20.83 -17.20
C LYS A 222 -31.40 -19.54 -17.28
N LEU A 223 -31.93 -19.05 -16.16
CA LEU A 223 -32.62 -17.76 -16.11
C LEU A 223 -31.69 -16.60 -16.47
N PHE A 224 -30.43 -16.67 -16.07
CA PHE A 224 -29.42 -15.68 -16.42
C PHE A 224 -29.11 -15.68 -17.92
N SER A 225 -28.99 -16.84 -18.57
CA SER A 225 -28.85 -16.91 -20.03
C SER A 225 -29.99 -16.21 -20.76
N ILE A 226 -31.24 -16.49 -20.36
CA ILE A 226 -32.43 -15.83 -20.92
C ILE A 226 -32.38 -14.31 -20.68
N TYR A 227 -31.97 -13.90 -19.48
CA TYR A 227 -31.81 -12.48 -19.15
C TYR A 227 -30.75 -11.79 -20.04
N MET A 228 -29.61 -12.44 -20.27
CA MET A 228 -28.53 -11.93 -21.12
C MET A 228 -28.93 -11.88 -22.60
N GLU A 229 -29.66 -12.87 -23.10
CA GLU A 229 -30.21 -12.88 -24.47
C GLU A 229 -31.15 -11.68 -24.70
N ILE A 230 -32.02 -11.37 -23.74
CA ILE A 230 -32.91 -10.20 -23.81
C ILE A 230 -32.12 -8.89 -23.78
N HIS A 231 -31.05 -8.83 -22.98
CA HIS A 231 -30.20 -7.64 -22.88
C HIS A 231 -29.25 -7.46 -24.07
N ALA A 232 -28.94 -8.52 -24.80
CA ALA A 232 -28.13 -8.45 -26.03
C ALA A 232 -28.93 -7.88 -27.22
N ASP A 233 -30.26 -7.92 -27.16
CA ASP A 233 -31.14 -7.38 -28.18
C ASP A 233 -31.18 -5.84 -28.14
N LYS A 234 -30.40 -5.22 -29.04
CA LYS A 234 -30.29 -3.75 -29.19
C LYS A 234 -31.57 -3.08 -29.68
N THR A 235 -32.58 -3.84 -30.12
CA THR A 235 -33.84 -3.28 -30.65
C THR A 235 -34.87 -2.94 -29.57
N ILE A 236 -34.64 -3.40 -28.33
CA ILE A 236 -35.57 -3.24 -27.21
C ILE A 236 -35.13 -2.06 -26.33
N TYR A 237 -36.07 -1.16 -26.00
CA TYR A 237 -35.82 -0.12 -25.01
C TYR A 237 -35.55 -0.72 -23.61
N HIS A 238 -34.63 -0.12 -22.86
CA HIS A 238 -34.16 -0.66 -21.58
C HIS A 238 -35.26 -0.94 -20.54
N ARG A 239 -36.32 -0.11 -20.50
CA ARG A 239 -37.49 -0.34 -19.61
C ARG A 239 -38.34 -1.53 -20.02
N SER A 240 -38.46 -1.81 -21.31
CA SER A 240 -39.24 -2.95 -21.82
C SER A 240 -38.48 -4.28 -21.70
N MET A 241 -37.16 -4.27 -21.54
CA MET A 241 -36.36 -5.49 -21.27
C MET A 241 -36.77 -6.17 -19.96
N TYR A 242 -36.85 -5.41 -18.86
CA TYR A 242 -37.22 -5.96 -17.55
C TYR A 242 -38.65 -6.52 -17.52
N PHE A 243 -39.57 -5.84 -18.19
CA PHE A 243 -40.94 -6.31 -18.33
C PHE A 243 -41.02 -7.58 -19.20
N LYS A 244 -40.27 -7.64 -20.30
CA LYS A 244 -40.17 -8.84 -21.16
C LYS A 244 -39.62 -10.03 -20.39
N PHE A 245 -38.56 -9.84 -19.61
CA PHE A 245 -38.00 -10.89 -18.76
C PHE A 245 -39.02 -11.41 -17.74
N TYR A 246 -39.71 -10.52 -17.03
CA TYR A 246 -40.76 -10.90 -16.09
C TYR A 246 -41.91 -11.65 -16.77
N LYS A 247 -42.35 -11.22 -17.96
CA LYS A 247 -43.42 -11.87 -18.71
C LYS A 247 -43.07 -13.30 -19.13
N ILE A 248 -41.80 -13.57 -19.44
CA ILE A 248 -41.33 -14.89 -19.89
C ILE A 248 -41.08 -15.83 -18.71
N THR A 249 -40.51 -15.32 -17.62
CA THR A 249 -39.99 -16.15 -16.53
C THR A 249 -40.83 -16.12 -15.26
N GLY A 250 -41.70 -15.11 -15.10
CA GLY A 250 -42.44 -14.85 -13.87
C GLY A 250 -41.60 -14.28 -12.72
N ILE A 251 -40.30 -14.04 -12.93
CA ILE A 251 -39.36 -13.61 -11.89
C ILE A 251 -38.90 -12.17 -12.15
N LYS A 252 -38.76 -11.38 -11.08
CA LYS A 252 -38.24 -10.01 -11.19
C LYS A 252 -36.75 -10.03 -11.48
N SER A 253 -36.28 -9.17 -12.38
CA SER A 253 -34.85 -9.06 -12.71
C SER A 253 -33.96 -8.71 -11.52
N SER A 254 -34.45 -7.92 -10.56
CA SER A 254 -33.73 -7.63 -9.32
C SER A 254 -33.50 -8.86 -8.45
N GLU A 255 -34.48 -9.77 -8.40
CA GLU A 255 -34.38 -11.04 -7.69
C GLU A 255 -33.36 -11.97 -8.35
N LEU A 256 -33.39 -12.05 -9.68
CA LEU A 256 -32.37 -12.79 -10.44
C LEU A 256 -30.96 -12.22 -10.18
N GLN A 257 -30.78 -10.90 -10.23
CA GLN A 257 -29.49 -10.26 -9.94
C GLN A 257 -28.99 -10.57 -8.53
N SER A 258 -29.88 -10.55 -7.52
CA SER A 258 -29.52 -10.94 -6.16
C SER A 258 -29.07 -12.40 -6.07
N LYS A 259 -29.80 -13.32 -6.71
CA LYS A 259 -29.46 -14.75 -6.78
C LYS A 259 -28.11 -14.99 -7.49
N ILE A 260 -27.83 -14.28 -8.58
CA ILE A 260 -26.55 -14.39 -9.29
C ILE A 260 -25.41 -13.86 -8.43
N ARG A 261 -25.58 -12.71 -7.77
CA ARG A 261 -24.56 -12.18 -6.84
C ARG A 261 -24.28 -13.15 -5.70
N ALA A 262 -25.31 -13.80 -5.17
CA ALA A 262 -25.15 -14.83 -4.14
C ALA A 262 -24.39 -16.06 -4.68
N LEU A 263 -24.66 -16.51 -5.90
CA LEU A 263 -23.91 -17.60 -6.54
C LEU A 263 -22.44 -17.22 -6.76
N TYR A 264 -22.18 -16.02 -7.25
CA TYR A 264 -20.82 -15.52 -7.45
C TYR A 264 -20.06 -15.41 -6.12
N GLY A 265 -20.71 -14.87 -5.09
CA GLY A 265 -20.16 -14.83 -3.73
C GLY A 265 -19.91 -16.22 -3.15
N ALA A 266 -20.79 -17.19 -3.41
CA ALA A 266 -20.60 -18.58 -3.00
C ALA A 266 -19.37 -19.21 -3.68
N ALA A 267 -19.18 -19.00 -4.99
CA ALA A 267 -18.01 -19.48 -5.70
C ALA A 267 -16.71 -18.88 -5.12
N ILE A 268 -16.65 -17.56 -4.91
CA ILE A 268 -15.51 -16.90 -4.28
C ILE A 268 -15.24 -17.47 -2.88
N THR A 269 -16.30 -17.67 -2.09
CA THR A 269 -16.17 -18.20 -0.71
C THR A 269 -15.56 -19.60 -0.72
N ILE A 270 -16.00 -20.49 -1.62
CA ILE A 270 -15.43 -21.83 -1.76
C ILE A 270 -13.94 -21.74 -2.09
N VAL A 271 -13.57 -20.93 -3.07
CA VAL A 271 -12.17 -20.76 -3.50
C VAL A 271 -11.32 -20.22 -2.34
N LEU A 272 -11.76 -19.17 -1.67
CA LEU A 272 -11.03 -18.58 -0.54
C LEU A 272 -10.88 -19.55 0.64
N ILE A 273 -11.90 -20.34 0.96
CA ILE A 273 -11.83 -21.32 2.07
C ILE A 273 -10.91 -22.49 1.72
N LEU A 274 -10.96 -23.00 0.49
CA LEU A 274 -10.23 -24.21 0.10
C LEU A 274 -8.78 -23.93 -0.31
N LEU A 275 -8.50 -22.82 -1.00
CA LEU A 275 -7.16 -22.47 -1.47
C LEU A 275 -6.41 -21.53 -0.52
N ALA A 276 -7.13 -20.86 0.39
CA ALA A 276 -6.57 -19.83 1.27
C ALA A 276 -5.81 -18.71 0.52
N GLU A 277 -6.19 -18.45 -0.74
CA GLU A 277 -5.59 -17.42 -1.57
C GLU A 277 -5.84 -16.03 -0.99
N ARG A 278 -4.84 -15.14 -1.16
CA ARG A 278 -5.03 -13.73 -0.83
C ARG A 278 -5.98 -13.10 -1.85
N LYS A 279 -6.81 -12.15 -1.42
CA LYS A 279 -7.75 -11.42 -2.29
C LYS A 279 -7.11 -10.93 -3.61
N HIS A 280 -5.86 -10.44 -3.56
CA HIS A 280 -5.19 -9.94 -4.74
C HIS A 280 -4.71 -11.06 -5.68
N GLU A 281 -4.32 -12.22 -5.16
CA GLU A 281 -4.00 -13.40 -5.96
C GLU A 281 -5.25 -13.87 -6.71
N LEU A 282 -6.38 -14.00 -5.99
CA LEU A 282 -7.67 -14.37 -6.58
C LEU A 282 -8.11 -13.41 -7.70
N SER A 283 -7.79 -12.11 -7.58
CA SER A 283 -8.16 -11.12 -8.60
C SER A 283 -7.34 -11.23 -9.89
N LEU A 284 -6.21 -11.94 -9.84
CA LEU A 284 -5.32 -12.18 -10.97
C LEU A 284 -5.56 -13.56 -11.60
N THR A 285 -6.27 -14.46 -10.93
CA THR A 285 -6.61 -15.80 -11.42
C THR A 285 -7.41 -15.73 -12.72
N LYS A 286 -6.89 -16.38 -13.75
CA LYS A 286 -7.54 -16.50 -15.06
C LYS A 286 -8.16 -17.88 -15.22
N GLU A 287 -9.09 -17.99 -16.17
CA GLU A 287 -9.70 -19.26 -16.55
C GLU A 287 -8.65 -20.31 -16.96
N VAL A 288 -7.60 -19.87 -17.66
CA VAL A 288 -6.48 -20.74 -18.08
C VAL A 288 -5.81 -21.39 -16.87
N ASP A 289 -5.59 -20.64 -15.78
CA ASP A 289 -4.95 -21.14 -14.56
C ASP A 289 -5.79 -22.24 -13.90
N VAL A 290 -7.12 -22.10 -13.95
CA VAL A 290 -8.07 -23.10 -13.42
C VAL A 290 -8.09 -24.36 -14.30
N ILE A 291 -8.07 -24.20 -15.62
CA ILE A 291 -8.04 -25.32 -16.57
C ILE A 291 -6.73 -26.10 -16.41
N GLU A 292 -5.61 -25.41 -16.26
CA GLU A 292 -4.30 -26.03 -16.02
C GLU A 292 -4.29 -26.82 -14.71
N LEU A 293 -4.85 -26.25 -13.64
CA LEU A 293 -4.98 -26.92 -12.33
C LEU A 293 -5.87 -28.18 -12.39
N LEU A 294 -6.91 -28.19 -13.23
CA LEU A 294 -7.80 -29.34 -13.40
C LEU A 294 -7.20 -30.42 -14.31
N ASN A 295 -6.37 -30.03 -15.27
CA ASN A 295 -5.78 -30.94 -16.26
C ASN A 295 -4.46 -31.55 -15.82
N ASN A 296 -3.72 -30.90 -14.92
CA ASN A 296 -2.54 -31.48 -14.30
C ASN A 296 -2.95 -32.39 -13.14
N GLU A 297 -2.34 -33.57 -13.04
CA GLU A 297 -2.54 -34.44 -11.86
C GLU A 297 -2.16 -33.65 -10.61
N ILE A 298 -3.12 -33.54 -9.68
CA ILE A 298 -2.93 -32.84 -8.42
C ILE A 298 -1.81 -33.57 -7.67
N ASP A 299 -0.60 -32.99 -7.67
CA ASP A 299 0.49 -33.41 -6.82
C ASP A 299 -0.03 -33.35 -5.37
N ILE A 300 -0.23 -34.53 -4.78
CA ILE A 300 -0.66 -34.66 -3.39
C ILE A 300 0.45 -34.03 -2.54
N LEU A 301 0.18 -32.85 -1.99
CA LEU A 301 1.03 -32.20 -1.00
C LEU A 301 1.09 -33.07 0.25
N VAL A 302 2.10 -33.95 0.32
CA VAL A 302 2.45 -34.69 1.54
C VAL A 302 3.04 -33.69 2.53
N GLY A 303 2.25 -33.26 3.50
CA GLY A 303 2.71 -32.41 4.59
C GLY A 303 3.82 -33.08 5.39
N LEU A 304 5.03 -32.54 5.34
CA LEU A 304 6.12 -32.92 6.25
C LEU A 304 5.83 -32.32 7.63
N GLU A 305 5.18 -33.10 8.50
CA GLU A 305 5.00 -32.76 9.91
C GLU A 305 6.37 -32.85 10.62
N LYS A 306 7.13 -31.74 10.66
CA LYS A 306 8.31 -31.64 11.56
C LYS A 306 7.82 -31.41 12.99
N LYS A 307 7.61 -32.49 13.74
CA LYS A 307 7.56 -32.44 15.20
C LYS A 307 8.94 -31.98 15.72
N LEU A 308 9.01 -30.76 16.23
CA LEU A 308 10.13 -30.33 17.08
C LEU A 308 10.00 -31.11 18.40
N LEU A 309 10.76 -32.20 18.52
CA LEU A 309 11.05 -32.81 19.80
C LEU A 309 11.80 -31.76 20.63
N LYS A 310 11.14 -31.25 21.67
CA LYS A 310 11.81 -30.53 22.75
C LYS A 310 12.75 -31.51 23.45
N LEU A 311 14.05 -31.22 23.41
CA LEU A 311 15.03 -31.69 24.37
C LEU A 311 15.48 -30.50 25.20
#